data_AF-A0A1G7EDA9-F1
#
_entry.id   AF-A0A1G7EDA9-F1
#
_cell.length_a   1.000
_cell.length_b   1.000
_cell.length_c   1.000
_cell.angle_alpha   90.00
_cell.angle_beta   90.00
_cell.angle_gamma   90.00
#
_symmetry.space_group_name_H-M   'P 1'
#
loop_
_entity.id
_entity.type
_entity.pdbx_description
1 polymer ?
#
loop_
_entity_poly.entity_id
_entity_poly.type
_entity_poly.pdbx_seq_one_letter_code
_entity_poly.pdbx_strand_id
1 'polypeptide(L)'
;MRGLALLLPLLAACSLTLEVVYPGHRIARLETQPTYCAYGNTRVDYRFYLEGRVDRLEFYWVPEGKAPWEAAPQERSALGGPIYGGHVRGFVEVTPDGSIQAVSLVSPQGASLPQGIGVEPALPDRRLWLRGFTGGVAGPYVAAANPVRGDASSFCDPSW
;
A
#
# COMPACT_ATOMS: atom_id res chain seq x y z
N MET A 1 -23.99 -63.76 20.01
CA MET A 1 -24.17 -62.32 19.77
C MET A 1 -22.98 -61.54 20.32
N ARG A 2 -21.85 -61.56 19.62
CA ARG A 2 -20.60 -60.88 20.00
C ARG A 2 -19.82 -60.71 18.70
N GLY A 3 -19.69 -59.49 18.19
CA GLY A 3 -18.90 -59.27 16.98
C GLY A 3 -19.25 -58.08 16.10
N LEU A 4 -20.00 -57.08 16.58
CA LEU A 4 -20.33 -55.91 15.75
C LEU A 4 -20.18 -54.53 16.42
N ALA A 5 -19.60 -54.46 17.62
CA ALA A 5 -19.51 -53.21 18.37
C ALA A 5 -18.12 -52.55 18.39
N LEU A 6 -17.15 -53.04 17.61
CA LEU A 6 -15.74 -52.62 17.71
C LEU A 6 -15.20 -51.78 16.55
N LEU A 7 -16.05 -51.41 15.57
CA LEU A 7 -15.60 -50.64 14.39
C LEU A 7 -16.02 -49.16 14.39
N LEU A 8 -16.64 -48.68 15.48
CA LEU A 8 -17.13 -47.30 15.58
C LEU A 8 -16.07 -46.18 15.83
N PRO A 9 -14.80 -46.40 16.23
CA PRO A 9 -13.91 -45.27 16.51
C PRO A 9 -13.10 -44.78 15.29
N LEU A 10 -13.24 -45.39 14.11
CA LEU A 10 -12.44 -45.07 12.92
C LEU A 10 -12.98 -43.91 12.05
N LEU A 11 -14.11 -43.30 12.43
CA LEU A 11 -14.77 -42.25 11.62
C LEU A 11 -14.55 -40.80 12.13
N ALA A 12 -13.72 -40.59 13.16
CA ALA A 12 -13.58 -39.28 13.80
C ALA A 12 -12.29 -38.51 13.43
N ALA A 13 -11.67 -38.80 12.28
CA ALA A 13 -10.45 -38.11 11.85
C ALA A 13 -10.58 -37.53 10.42
N CYS A 14 -11.69 -36.86 10.15
CA CYS A 14 -11.72 -35.83 9.11
C CYS A 14 -11.77 -34.47 9.83
N SER A 15 -10.65 -34.05 10.43
CA SER A 15 -10.47 -32.65 10.78
C SER A 15 -10.40 -31.87 9.47
N LEU A 16 -11.56 -31.38 9.04
CA LEU A 16 -11.68 -30.47 7.91
C LEU A 16 -11.07 -29.15 8.40
N THR A 17 -9.76 -28.99 8.18
CA THR A 17 -9.08 -27.71 8.37
C THR A 17 -9.69 -26.75 7.37
N LEU A 18 -10.67 -25.99 7.84
CA LEU A 18 -11.16 -24.82 7.13
C LEU A 18 -10.02 -23.80 7.19
N GLU A 19 -9.10 -23.87 6.25
CA GLU A 19 -8.27 -22.71 5.95
C GLU A 19 -9.25 -21.64 5.49
N VAL A 20 -9.54 -20.69 6.39
CA VAL A 20 -10.18 -19.45 6.01
C VAL A 20 -9.18 -18.76 5.10
N VAL A 21 -9.23 -19.10 3.81
CA VAL A 21 -8.65 -18.30 2.75
C VAL A 21 -9.46 -17.02 2.79
N TYR A 22 -9.01 -16.07 3.60
CA TYR A 22 -9.56 -14.72 3.62
C TYR A 22 -9.57 -14.29 2.15
N PRO A 23 -10.74 -13.94 1.57
CA PRO A 23 -10.77 -13.47 0.20
C PRO A 23 -9.74 -12.35 0.13
N GLY A 24 -8.73 -12.55 -0.71
CA GLY A 24 -7.53 -11.72 -0.72
C GLY A 24 -7.90 -10.24 -0.81
N HIS A 25 -7.08 -9.38 -0.21
CA HIS A 25 -7.29 -7.95 -0.40
C HIS A 25 -7.13 -7.59 -1.87
N ARG A 26 -7.82 -6.54 -2.31
CA ARG A 26 -7.61 -5.97 -3.64
C ARG A 26 -7.47 -4.46 -3.54
N ILE A 27 -6.38 -3.95 -4.10
CA ILE A 27 -6.16 -2.52 -4.29
C ILE A 27 -6.49 -2.20 -5.74
N ALA A 28 -7.32 -1.18 -5.98
CA ALA A 28 -7.73 -0.78 -7.32
C ALA A 28 -7.86 0.74 -7.44
N ARG A 29 -7.73 1.23 -8.69
CA ARG A 29 -7.87 2.65 -9.06
C ARG A 29 -7.03 3.58 -8.15
N LEU A 30 -5.76 3.23 -7.98
CA LEU A 30 -4.81 4.14 -7.33
C LEU A 30 -4.60 5.35 -8.24
N GLU A 31 -4.77 6.53 -7.67
CA GLU A 31 -4.61 7.81 -8.35
C GLU A 31 -3.87 8.76 -7.42
N THR A 32 -3.13 9.69 -8.00
CA THR A 32 -2.39 10.74 -7.28
C THR A 32 -2.65 12.09 -7.90
N GLN A 33 -2.32 13.16 -7.19
CA GLN A 33 -2.15 14.48 -7.82
C GLN A 33 -1.09 14.42 -8.95
N PRO A 34 -1.14 15.35 -9.92
CA PRO A 34 -0.31 15.26 -11.14
C PRO A 34 1.11 15.80 -10.98
N THR A 35 1.38 16.60 -9.94
CA THR A 35 2.65 17.33 -9.78
C THR A 35 3.22 17.23 -8.37
N TYR A 36 4.54 17.37 -8.26
CA TYR A 36 5.26 17.60 -7.01
C TYR A 36 6.28 18.73 -7.18
N CYS A 37 6.66 19.39 -6.10
CA CYS A 37 7.65 20.46 -6.09
C CYS A 37 9.07 19.95 -6.36
N ALA A 38 9.71 20.54 -7.37
CA ALA A 38 11.09 20.23 -7.73
C ALA A 38 12.13 20.79 -6.74
N TYR A 39 11.74 21.75 -5.90
CA TYR A 39 12.65 22.50 -5.01
C TYR A 39 12.29 22.40 -3.52
N GLY A 40 11.37 21.52 -3.15
CA GLY A 40 10.98 21.33 -1.76
C GLY A 40 10.08 20.13 -1.57
N ASN A 41 9.87 19.76 -0.32
CA ASN A 41 9.01 18.63 0.03
C ASN A 41 7.58 18.87 -0.46
N THR A 42 6.93 17.80 -0.92
CA THR A 42 5.55 17.84 -1.43
C THR A 42 4.73 16.79 -0.72
N ARG A 43 3.49 17.12 -0.37
CA ARG A 43 2.51 16.12 0.03
C ARG A 43 1.75 15.65 -1.19
N VAL A 44 2.19 14.53 -1.75
CA VAL A 44 1.50 13.90 -2.88
C VAL A 44 0.25 13.20 -2.37
N ASP A 45 -0.88 13.86 -2.54
CA ASP A 45 -2.20 13.31 -2.24
C ASP A 45 -2.50 12.12 -3.17
N TYR A 46 -3.07 11.06 -2.58
CA TYR A 46 -3.46 9.85 -3.28
C TYR A 46 -4.83 9.35 -2.82
N ARG A 47 -5.49 8.57 -3.69
CA ARG A 47 -6.70 7.81 -3.35
C ARG A 47 -6.71 6.45 -4.05
N PHE A 48 -7.37 5.47 -3.45
CA PHE A 48 -7.61 4.17 -4.04
C PHE A 48 -8.81 3.46 -3.42
N TYR A 49 -9.24 2.36 -4.02
CA TYR A 49 -10.24 1.45 -3.48
C TYR A 49 -9.55 0.23 -2.90
N LEU A 50 -9.89 -0.10 -1.65
CA LEU A 50 -9.47 -1.32 -0.99
C LEU A 50 -10.67 -2.25 -0.81
N GLU A 51 -10.61 -3.46 -1.35
CA GLU A 51 -11.52 -4.54 -0.99
C GLU A 51 -10.85 -5.41 0.07
N GLY A 52 -11.61 -5.83 1.10
CA GLY A 52 -11.10 -6.66 2.19
C GLY A 52 -10.33 -5.87 3.27
N ARG A 53 -9.22 -6.43 3.75
CA ARG A 53 -8.37 -5.85 4.80
C ARG A 53 -6.90 -6.14 4.49
N VAL A 54 -6.02 -5.18 4.77
CA VAL A 54 -4.57 -5.40 4.81
C VAL A 54 -4.02 -5.18 6.21
N ASP A 55 -3.04 -6.00 6.59
CA ASP A 55 -2.29 -5.89 7.85
C ASP A 55 -1.01 -5.06 7.66
N ARG A 56 -0.60 -4.84 6.41
CA ARG A 56 0.46 -3.91 6.04
C ARG A 56 0.21 -3.35 4.65
N LEU A 57 0.47 -2.07 4.46
CA LEU A 57 0.44 -1.39 3.18
C LEU A 57 1.80 -0.78 2.91
N GLU A 58 2.47 -1.23 1.84
CA GLU A 58 3.76 -0.71 1.42
C GLU A 58 3.60 0.28 0.28
N PHE A 59 4.40 1.34 0.32
CA PHE A 59 4.46 2.45 -0.61
C PHE A 59 5.81 2.42 -1.31
N TYR A 60 5.80 2.66 -2.62
CA TYR A 60 6.99 2.70 -3.45
C TYR A 60 6.93 3.94 -4.34
N TRP A 61 7.90 4.84 -4.19
CA TRP A 61 8.00 6.08 -4.94
C TRP A 61 9.22 6.04 -5.87
N VAL A 62 9.02 5.51 -7.07
CA VAL A 62 10.13 5.21 -8.01
C VAL A 62 10.05 6.07 -9.26
N PRO A 63 11.18 6.30 -9.98
CA PRO A 63 11.17 6.91 -11.31
C PRO A 63 10.17 6.21 -12.22
N GLU A 64 9.51 6.99 -13.06
CA GLU A 64 8.60 6.47 -14.07
C GLU A 64 9.34 5.47 -14.98
N GLY A 65 8.72 4.31 -15.21
CA GLY A 65 9.31 3.21 -15.96
C GLY A 65 10.24 2.28 -15.17
N LYS A 66 10.62 2.62 -13.92
CA LYS A 66 11.35 1.73 -13.01
C LYS A 66 10.38 0.79 -12.30
N ALA A 67 10.78 -0.47 -12.09
CA ALA A 67 9.94 -1.43 -11.40
C ALA A 67 9.97 -1.24 -9.87
N PRO A 68 8.86 -1.45 -9.15
CA PRO A 68 8.78 -1.20 -7.71
C PRO A 68 9.66 -2.14 -6.86
N TRP A 69 9.98 -3.35 -7.33
CA TRP A 69 10.91 -4.25 -6.63
C TRP A 69 12.36 -3.77 -6.66
N GLU A 70 12.70 -2.84 -7.56
CA GLU A 70 14.02 -2.20 -7.69
C GLU A 70 14.13 -0.91 -6.88
N ALA A 71 13.07 -0.52 -6.16
CA ALA A 71 13.05 0.69 -5.33
C ALA A 71 14.20 0.67 -4.32
N ALA A 72 14.93 1.76 -4.16
CA ALA A 72 15.92 1.88 -3.09
C ALA A 72 15.22 1.92 -1.72
N PRO A 73 15.90 1.64 -0.59
CA PRO A 73 15.29 1.68 0.73
C PRO A 73 14.57 2.98 1.05
N GLN A 74 15.13 4.13 0.65
CA GLN A 74 14.54 5.45 0.84
C GLN A 74 13.30 5.73 -0.04
N GLU A 75 13.15 4.99 -1.14
CA GLU A 75 11.99 5.07 -2.04
C GLU A 75 10.80 4.24 -1.52
N ARG A 76 10.94 3.63 -0.33
CA ARG A 76 9.97 2.71 0.26
C ARG A 76 9.51 3.20 1.62
N SER A 77 8.23 2.99 1.91
CA SER A 77 7.68 3.15 3.25
C SER A 77 6.57 2.13 3.49
N ALA A 78 6.20 1.90 4.74
CA ALA A 78 5.16 0.95 5.09
C ALA A 78 4.31 1.46 6.25
N LEU A 79 3.01 1.23 6.14
CA LEU A 79 2.06 1.41 7.23
C LEU A 79 1.61 0.05 7.76
N GLY A 80 1.68 -0.09 9.08
CA GLY A 80 1.08 -1.22 9.78
C GLY A 80 -0.44 -1.09 9.83
N GLY A 81 -1.14 -2.22 9.69
CA GLY A 81 -2.58 -2.32 9.79
C GLY A 81 -3.08 -2.64 11.21
N PRO A 82 -4.37 -3.00 11.34
CA PRO A 82 -5.29 -3.33 10.26
C PRO A 82 -5.82 -2.10 9.51
N ILE A 83 -5.76 -2.12 8.17
CA ILE A 83 -6.39 -1.13 7.28
C ILE A 83 -7.56 -1.82 6.59
N TYR A 84 -8.76 -1.27 6.79
CA TYR A 84 -10.00 -1.84 6.30
C TYR A 84 -10.43 -1.25 4.96
N GLY A 85 -11.16 -2.06 4.20
CA GLY A 85 -11.63 -1.74 2.87
C GLY A 85 -12.59 -0.56 2.79
N GLY A 86 -12.66 0.02 1.59
CA GLY A 86 -13.44 1.19 1.25
C GLY A 86 -12.63 2.17 0.38
N HIS A 87 -13.08 3.42 0.36
CA HIS A 87 -12.32 4.51 -0.23
C HIS A 87 -11.23 4.95 0.73
N VAL A 88 -9.98 4.72 0.35
CA VAL A 88 -8.81 5.15 1.12
C VAL A 88 -8.21 6.37 0.43
N ARG A 89 -7.88 7.38 1.23
CA ARG A 89 -7.17 8.59 0.78
C ARG A 89 -6.04 8.91 1.74
N GLY A 90 -5.05 9.64 1.30
CA GLY A 90 -3.96 10.07 2.16
C GLY A 90 -2.93 10.87 1.39
N PHE A 91 -1.79 11.11 1.99
CA PHE A 91 -0.65 11.71 1.31
C PHE A 91 0.61 10.91 1.56
N VAL A 92 1.51 10.97 0.58
CA VAL A 92 2.92 10.63 0.76
C VAL A 92 3.70 11.94 0.73
N GLU A 93 4.34 12.28 1.83
CA GLU A 93 5.29 13.39 1.83
C GLU A 93 6.59 12.89 1.22
N VAL A 94 7.05 13.55 0.16
CA VAL A 94 8.25 13.18 -0.60
C VAL A 94 9.21 14.35 -0.68
N THR A 95 10.50 14.06 -0.67
CA THR A 95 11.57 15.01 -1.00
C THR A 95 11.82 15.09 -2.50
N PRO A 96 12.49 16.15 -2.99
CA PRO A 96 12.88 16.25 -4.40
C PRO A 96 13.84 15.18 -4.90
N ASP A 97 14.57 14.47 -4.03
CA ASP A 97 15.42 13.30 -4.34
C ASP A 97 14.67 11.97 -4.32
N GLY A 98 13.35 12.01 -4.03
CA GLY A 98 12.42 10.88 -4.16
C GLY A 98 12.45 9.95 -2.97
N SER A 99 12.96 10.44 -1.86
CA SER A 99 12.79 9.76 -0.58
C SER A 99 11.37 9.98 -0.04
N ILE A 100 10.79 8.94 0.53
CA ILE A 100 9.52 9.04 1.26
C ILE A 100 9.80 9.55 2.67
N GLN A 101 9.27 10.74 2.98
CA GLN A 101 9.41 11.43 4.26
C GLN A 101 8.30 11.11 5.23
N ALA A 102 7.09 10.92 4.73
CA ALA A 102 5.98 10.51 5.55
C ALA A 102 4.91 9.85 4.69
N VAL A 103 4.11 9.01 5.33
CA VAL A 103 2.89 8.47 4.74
C VAL A 103 1.76 8.64 5.74
N SER A 104 0.62 9.09 5.25
CA SER A 104 -0.63 9.10 6.01
C SER A 104 -1.70 8.38 5.20
N LEU A 105 -2.71 7.88 5.89
CA LEU A 105 -3.93 7.41 5.25
C LEU A 105 -5.13 7.65 6.15
N VAL A 106 -6.27 7.82 5.51
CA VAL A 106 -7.60 7.83 6.10
C VAL A 106 -8.41 6.77 5.39
N SER A 107 -8.84 5.79 6.16
CA SER A 107 -9.81 4.76 5.77
C SER A 107 -11.15 5.06 6.45
N PRO A 108 -12.26 4.46 6.02
CA PRO A 108 -13.56 4.68 6.67
C PRO A 108 -13.60 4.32 8.17
N GLN A 109 -12.67 3.51 8.65
CA GLN A 109 -12.61 3.00 10.02
C GLN A 109 -11.45 3.58 10.85
N GLY A 110 -10.64 4.50 10.30
CA GLY A 110 -9.56 5.13 11.05
C GLY A 110 -8.49 5.82 10.20
N ALA A 111 -7.65 6.62 10.86
CA ALA A 111 -6.55 7.36 10.26
C ALA A 111 -5.18 6.94 10.84
N SER A 112 -4.15 6.93 10.00
CA SER A 112 -2.74 6.75 10.41
C SER A 112 -2.03 8.11 10.47
N LEU A 113 -1.29 8.35 11.56
CA LEU A 113 -0.50 9.57 11.73
C LEU A 113 0.78 9.53 10.86
N PRO A 114 1.30 10.70 10.42
CA PRO A 114 2.50 10.77 9.56
C PRO A 114 3.77 10.31 10.29
N GLN A 115 4.67 9.59 9.60
CA GLN A 115 5.98 9.16 10.15
C GLN A 115 7.12 9.29 9.11
N GLY A 116 8.22 10.02 9.42
CA GLY A 116 9.55 9.84 8.76
C GLY A 116 10.59 10.99 8.87
N ILE A 117 11.66 10.96 8.02
CA ILE A 117 13.00 11.61 8.17
C ILE A 117 13.69 11.97 6.80
N GLY A 118 14.32 13.18 6.67
CA GLY A 118 14.86 13.94 5.47
C GLY A 118 16.12 13.41 4.72
N VAL A 119 16.60 13.86 3.52
CA VAL A 119 16.81 15.21 2.85
C VAL A 119 17.28 15.10 1.32
N GLU A 120 16.89 16.05 0.41
CA GLU A 120 17.38 16.69 -0.91
C GLU A 120 18.51 16.13 -1.88
N PRO A 121 18.57 16.32 -3.27
CA PRO A 121 17.72 16.99 -4.32
C PRO A 121 17.31 16.18 -5.63
N ALA A 122 16.41 16.80 -6.42
CA ALA A 122 15.92 16.68 -7.85
C ALA A 122 15.95 15.36 -8.68
N LEU A 123 14.80 15.04 -9.31
CA LEU A 123 14.55 13.78 -10.02
C LEU A 123 13.67 13.87 -11.28
N PRO A 124 13.69 12.84 -12.16
CA PRO A 124 12.71 12.65 -13.24
C PRO A 124 11.29 12.36 -12.72
N ASP A 125 10.30 12.40 -13.62
CA ASP A 125 8.91 11.96 -13.37
C ASP A 125 8.86 10.67 -12.53
N ARG A 126 7.89 10.60 -11.63
CA ARG A 126 7.77 9.52 -10.63
C ARG A 126 6.42 8.83 -10.73
N ARG A 127 6.34 7.61 -10.20
CA ARG A 127 5.06 6.91 -10.02
C ARG A 127 4.97 6.25 -8.66
N LEU A 128 3.83 6.47 -8.01
CA LEU A 128 3.48 5.79 -6.77
C LEU A 128 3.00 4.36 -7.08
N TRP A 129 3.51 3.39 -6.34
CA TRP A 129 2.98 2.03 -6.31
C TRP A 129 2.61 1.63 -4.89
N LEU A 130 1.59 0.79 -4.78
CA LEU A 130 1.17 0.18 -3.53
C LEU A 130 1.29 -1.34 -3.58
N ARG A 131 1.53 -1.94 -2.41
CA ARG A 131 1.44 -3.38 -2.20
C ARG A 131 0.82 -3.68 -0.85
N GLY A 132 -0.30 -4.41 -0.85
CA GLY A 132 -0.97 -4.85 0.37
C GLY A 132 -0.46 -6.21 0.86
N PHE A 133 -0.61 -6.46 2.16
CA PHE A 133 -0.31 -7.75 2.77
C PHE A 133 -1.43 -8.16 3.72
N THR A 134 -1.83 -9.43 3.69
CA THR A 134 -2.82 -10.02 4.61
C THR A 134 -2.29 -11.34 5.12
N GLY A 135 -2.19 -11.53 6.44
CA GLY A 135 -1.66 -12.77 7.02
C GLY A 135 -0.23 -13.10 6.57
N GLY A 136 0.59 -12.09 6.29
CA GLY A 136 1.95 -12.26 5.74
C GLY A 136 2.02 -12.53 4.24
N VAL A 137 0.88 -12.75 3.58
CA VAL A 137 0.81 -12.97 2.12
C VAL A 137 0.76 -11.63 1.40
N ALA A 138 1.67 -11.44 0.45
CA ALA A 138 1.79 -10.22 -0.34
C ALA A 138 0.88 -10.23 -1.56
N GLY A 139 0.11 -9.16 -1.76
CA GLY A 139 -0.65 -8.92 -2.97
C GLY A 139 0.21 -8.46 -4.15
N PRO A 140 -0.41 -8.18 -5.31
CA PRO A 140 0.28 -7.62 -6.47
C PRO A 140 0.72 -6.17 -6.21
N TYR A 141 1.71 -5.72 -6.99
CA TYR A 141 2.04 -4.30 -7.09
C TYR A 141 0.96 -3.57 -7.91
N VAL A 142 0.45 -2.46 -7.38
CA VAL A 142 -0.56 -1.64 -8.03
C VAL A 142 0.00 -0.26 -8.28
N ALA A 143 0.13 0.11 -9.55
CA ALA A 143 0.61 1.43 -9.96
C ALA A 143 -0.52 2.46 -9.85
N ALA A 144 -0.16 3.71 -9.52
CA ALA A 144 -1.04 4.84 -9.74
C ALA A 144 -1.36 4.95 -11.25
N ALA A 145 -2.57 5.38 -11.60
CA ALA A 145 -3.00 5.52 -12.98
C ALA A 145 -2.12 6.53 -13.75
N ASN A 146 -1.74 7.61 -13.08
CA ASN A 146 -0.90 8.68 -13.61
C ASN A 146 0.51 8.65 -13.00
N PRO A 147 1.53 9.10 -13.75
CA PRO A 147 2.77 9.55 -13.16
C PRO A 147 2.57 10.93 -12.49
N VAL A 148 3.54 11.33 -11.68
CA VAL A 148 3.62 12.62 -11.01
C VAL A 148 4.87 13.33 -11.51
N ARG A 149 4.69 14.55 -12.02
CA ARG A 149 5.74 15.32 -12.67
C ARG A 149 6.34 16.34 -11.72
N GLY A 150 7.65 16.57 -11.84
CA GLY A 150 8.28 17.69 -11.14
C GLY A 150 7.78 19.02 -11.70
N ASP A 151 7.33 19.91 -10.84
CA ASP A 151 6.95 21.28 -11.16
C ASP A 151 7.84 22.27 -10.39
N ALA A 152 8.36 23.25 -11.13
CA ALA A 152 9.23 24.32 -10.67
C ALA A 152 8.46 25.61 -10.33
N SER A 153 7.15 25.65 -10.57
CA SER A 153 6.30 26.80 -10.30
C SER A 153 6.07 27.02 -8.80
N SER A 154 5.58 28.19 -8.42
CA SER A 154 5.15 28.48 -7.05
C SER A 154 3.86 27.75 -6.64
N PHE A 155 3.22 27.02 -7.54
CA PHE A 155 1.97 26.26 -7.32
C PHE A 155 2.19 24.75 -7.47
N CYS A 156 3.42 24.30 -7.29
CA CYS A 156 3.87 22.93 -7.57
C CYS A 156 3.23 21.83 -6.68
N ASP A 157 2.68 22.20 -5.53
CA ASP A 157 1.93 21.32 -4.62
C ASP A 157 0.46 21.75 -4.51
N PRO A 158 -0.37 21.48 -5.53
CA PRO A 158 -1.80 21.75 -5.44
C PRO A 158 -2.46 20.69 -4.57
N SER A 159 -3.09 21.10 -3.47
CA SER A 159 -3.87 20.19 -2.63
C SER A 159 -5.07 19.59 -3.39
N TRP A 160 -5.37 18.31 -3.12
CA TRP A 160 -6.38 17.52 -3.88
C TRP A 160 -7.55 16.98 -3.05
#